data_AF-A0AAW3HA73-F1
#
_entry.id   AF-A0AAW3HA73-F1
#
_cell.length_a   1.000
_cell.length_b   1.000
_cell.length_c   1.000
_cell.angle_alpha   90.00
_cell.angle_beta   90.00
_cell.angle_gamma   90.00
#
_symmetry.space_group_name_H-M   'P 1'
#
loop_
_entity.id
_entity.type
_entity.pdbx_description
1 polymer ?
#
loop_
_entity_poly.entity_id
_entity_poly.type
_entity_poly.pdbx_seq_one_letter_code
_entity_poly.pdbx_strand_id
1 'polypeptide(L)'
;MVKKNFLIFISLLVVFNISLPSFEVQGETVNDSSKLVTTKRKKKSYKKTKDKKYVDDKVVNDFIVKYNKNSSSNFKDIKEGNIRTKYFAISNGYYFELLNAANTNKISITINTTQETRSLGVMGMKQVFHDSTKIIDSSLNDEEINKFFDALVSGNLVTNQKFGKMLIDFIPDTDNSSGRIDIHAQ
;
A
#
# COMPACT_ATOMS: atom_id res chain seq x y z
N MET A 1 48.24 9.77 -0.08
CA MET A 1 48.60 9.16 -1.38
C MET A 1 47.44 8.25 -1.80
N VAL A 2 47.06 8.35 -3.08
CA VAL A 2 45.76 8.04 -3.72
C VAL A 2 45.45 6.52 -3.69
N LYS A 3 44.20 6.05 -3.51
CA LYS A 3 43.19 5.90 -4.58
C LYS A 3 41.76 5.80 -4.04
N LYS A 4 40.92 6.77 -4.42
CA LYS A 4 39.45 6.67 -4.45
C LYS A 4 39.07 5.96 -5.75
N ASN A 5 38.39 4.82 -5.66
CA ASN A 5 37.80 4.16 -6.82
C ASN A 5 36.47 4.84 -7.14
N PHE A 6 36.48 5.65 -8.19
CA PHE A 6 35.31 6.30 -8.76
C PHE A 6 34.66 5.30 -9.73
N LEU A 7 33.60 4.61 -9.30
CA LEU A 7 32.75 3.84 -10.21
C LEU A 7 31.76 4.80 -10.89
N ILE A 8 31.97 5.05 -12.17
CA ILE A 8 31.01 5.73 -13.05
C ILE A 8 30.03 4.67 -13.54
N PHE A 9 28.79 4.71 -13.06
CA PHE A 9 27.70 3.95 -13.68
C PHE A 9 27.16 4.74 -14.88
N ILE A 10 27.58 4.35 -16.09
CA ILE A 10 26.98 4.82 -17.33
C ILE A 10 25.64 4.09 -17.48
N SER A 11 24.55 4.80 -17.18
CA SER A 11 23.18 4.35 -17.45
C SER A 11 22.93 4.45 -18.96
N LEU A 12 22.83 3.30 -19.64
CA LEU A 12 22.49 3.20 -21.05
C LEU A 12 20.98 3.42 -21.22
N LEU A 13 20.60 4.60 -21.70
CA LEU A 13 19.22 5.00 -21.93
C LEU A 13 18.73 4.35 -23.24
N VAL A 14 18.06 3.20 -23.16
CA VAL A 14 17.42 2.56 -24.31
C VAL A 14 16.12 3.29 -24.64
N VAL A 15 16.18 4.17 -25.64
CA VAL A 15 15.00 4.83 -26.19
C VAL A 15 14.28 3.83 -27.08
N PHE A 16 13.20 3.24 -26.57
CA PHE A 16 12.25 2.50 -27.40
C PHE A 16 11.50 3.50 -28.28
N ASN A 17 11.83 3.53 -29.58
CA ASN A 17 11.03 4.16 -30.61
C ASN A 17 9.73 3.36 -30.79
N ILE A 18 8.68 3.77 -30.08
CA ILE A 18 7.33 3.27 -30.35
C ILE A 18 6.73 4.20 -31.40
N SER A 19 6.56 3.68 -32.62
CA SER A 19 5.88 4.38 -33.70
C SER A 19 4.40 4.54 -33.34
N LEU A 20 3.97 5.75 -33.01
CA LEU A 20 2.56 6.11 -32.85
C LEU A 20 1.93 6.25 -34.24
N PRO A 21 0.81 5.58 -34.55
CA PRO A 21 0.04 5.90 -35.74
C PRO A 21 -0.62 7.27 -35.57
N SER A 22 -0.46 8.12 -36.58
CA SER A 22 -1.05 9.46 -36.68
C SER A 22 -2.57 9.36 -36.68
N PHE A 23 -3.22 10.06 -35.75
CA PHE A 23 -4.65 10.33 -35.84
C PHE A 23 -4.85 11.50 -36.81
N GLU A 24 -5.41 11.18 -37.97
CA GLU A 24 -5.81 12.15 -39.00
C GLU A 24 -6.99 12.97 -38.46
N VAL A 25 -6.78 14.27 -38.28
CA VAL A 25 -7.84 15.24 -37.98
C VAL A 25 -8.38 15.73 -39.32
N GLN A 26 -9.57 15.27 -39.72
CA GLN A 26 -10.34 15.90 -40.79
C GLN A 26 -11.31 16.92 -40.18
N GLY A 27 -11.29 18.11 -40.77
CA GLY A 27 -11.89 19.33 -40.25
C GLY A 27 -13.40 19.47 -40.43
N GLU A 28 -13.90 20.43 -39.64
CA GLU A 28 -15.08 21.31 -39.75
C GLU A 28 -16.26 20.92 -40.65
N THR A 29 -17.47 20.98 -40.09
CA THR A 29 -18.45 22.04 -40.42
C THR A 29 -19.63 22.07 -39.43
N VAL A 30 -20.23 23.25 -39.37
CA VAL A 30 -21.22 23.75 -38.40
C VAL A 30 -22.66 23.37 -38.79
N ASN A 31 -23.53 23.34 -37.76
CA ASN A 31 -24.98 23.63 -37.74
C ASN A 31 -26.03 22.51 -37.63
N ASP A 32 -26.80 22.65 -36.54
CA ASP A 32 -28.26 22.65 -36.44
C ASP A 32 -29.05 21.39 -35.98
N SER A 33 -29.86 21.66 -34.95
CA SER A 33 -31.12 21.07 -34.48
C SER A 33 -31.29 19.56 -34.23
N SER A 34 -31.48 19.29 -32.94
CA SER A 34 -32.48 18.39 -32.34
C SER A 34 -32.68 17.00 -32.95
N LYS A 35 -32.09 15.98 -32.30
CA LYS A 35 -32.68 14.64 -32.22
C LYS A 35 -32.41 14.03 -30.84
N LEU A 36 -33.47 13.96 -30.03
CA LEU A 36 -33.56 13.10 -28.85
C LEU A 36 -33.31 11.64 -29.29
N VAL A 37 -32.11 11.13 -29.00
CA VAL A 37 -31.81 9.70 -29.10
C VAL A 37 -31.48 9.21 -27.70
N THR A 38 -32.47 8.57 -27.08
CA THR A 38 -32.35 7.81 -25.84
C THR A 38 -31.35 6.68 -26.03
N THR A 39 -30.09 6.95 -25.70
CA THR A 39 -29.04 5.93 -25.63
C THR A 39 -29.26 5.08 -24.39
N LYS A 40 -29.91 3.92 -24.55
CA LYS A 40 -29.90 2.85 -23.55
C LYS A 40 -28.45 2.44 -23.30
N ARG A 41 -27.84 2.97 -22.23
CA ARG A 41 -26.55 2.50 -21.70
C ARG A 41 -26.69 1.01 -21.38
N LYS A 42 -26.10 0.14 -22.21
CA LYS A 42 -25.85 -1.27 -21.86
C LYS A 42 -25.00 -1.26 -20.59
N LYS A 43 -25.62 -1.62 -19.46
CA LYS A 43 -24.95 -1.85 -18.18
C LYS A 43 -23.91 -2.95 -18.43
N LYS A 44 -22.62 -2.59 -18.45
CA LYS A 44 -21.54 -3.58 -18.43
C LYS A 44 -21.76 -4.42 -17.18
N SER A 45 -22.19 -5.66 -17.37
CA SER A 45 -22.20 -6.69 -16.35
C SER A 45 -20.75 -6.91 -15.94
N TYR A 46 -20.34 -6.29 -14.83
CA TYR A 46 -19.09 -6.61 -14.18
C TYR A 46 -19.21 -8.06 -13.72
N LYS A 47 -18.52 -8.95 -14.43
CA LYS A 47 -18.35 -10.34 -14.01
C LYS A 47 -17.72 -10.28 -12.62
N LYS A 48 -18.52 -10.56 -11.58
CA LYS A 48 -18.08 -10.56 -10.19
C LYS A 48 -17.09 -11.71 -10.04
N THR A 49 -15.81 -11.44 -10.25
CA THR A 49 -14.74 -12.38 -9.91
C THR A 49 -14.90 -12.68 -8.43
N LYS A 50 -15.04 -13.97 -8.09
CA LYS A 50 -15.11 -14.42 -6.72
C LYS A 50 -13.79 -14.00 -6.07
N ASP A 51 -13.82 -13.07 -5.13
CA ASP A 51 -12.61 -12.58 -4.48
C ASP A 51 -11.85 -13.78 -3.90
N LYS A 52 -10.53 -13.82 -4.15
CA LYS A 52 -9.67 -14.89 -3.67
C LYS A 52 -9.74 -14.94 -2.14
N LYS A 53 -10.04 -16.11 -1.58
CA LYS A 53 -9.96 -16.35 -0.14
C LYS A 53 -8.54 -16.72 0.23
N TYR A 54 -7.98 -16.04 1.23
CA TYR A 54 -6.65 -16.26 1.77
C TYR A 54 -6.69 -16.92 3.14
N VAL A 55 -7.64 -16.52 3.99
CA VAL A 55 -7.79 -17.01 5.37
C VAL A 55 -9.27 -17.15 5.74
N ASP A 56 -9.56 -17.82 6.87
CA ASP A 56 -10.93 -18.06 7.32
C ASP A 56 -11.55 -16.88 8.07
N ASP A 57 -10.75 -16.07 8.77
CA ASP A 57 -11.24 -14.86 9.43
C ASP A 57 -11.63 -13.79 8.39
N LYS A 58 -12.88 -13.34 8.44
CA LYS A 58 -13.42 -12.39 7.45
C LYS A 58 -12.71 -11.04 7.47
N VAL A 59 -12.39 -10.51 8.66
CA VAL A 59 -11.78 -9.18 8.81
C VAL A 59 -10.36 -9.21 8.25
N VAL A 60 -9.60 -10.23 8.63
CA VAL A 60 -8.23 -10.42 8.13
C VAL A 60 -8.23 -10.73 6.64
N ASN A 61 -9.14 -11.58 6.15
CA ASN A 61 -9.26 -11.88 4.73
C ASN A 61 -9.60 -10.63 3.90
N ASP A 62 -10.58 -9.84 4.34
CA ASP A 62 -10.98 -8.60 3.66
C ASP A 62 -9.81 -7.61 3.61
N PHE A 63 -9.00 -7.51 4.68
CA PHE A 63 -7.79 -6.70 4.69
C PHE A 63 -6.77 -7.21 3.66
N ILE A 64 -6.43 -8.51 3.67
CA ILE A 64 -5.46 -9.12 2.75
C ILE A 64 -5.89 -8.94 1.28
N VAL A 65 -7.16 -9.18 0.96
CA VAL A 65 -7.69 -9.02 -0.40
C VAL A 65 -7.51 -7.58 -0.88
N LYS A 66 -7.87 -6.60 -0.05
CA LYS A 66 -7.75 -5.18 -0.39
C LYS A 66 -6.29 -4.76 -0.48
N TYR A 67 -5.45 -5.18 0.45
CA TYR A 67 -4.02 -4.88 0.45
C TYR A 67 -3.35 -5.41 -0.83
N ASN A 68 -3.54 -6.68 -1.17
CA ASN A 68 -2.97 -7.31 -2.38
C ASN A 68 -3.52 -6.72 -3.70
N LYS A 69 -4.62 -5.99 -3.65
CA LYS A 69 -5.16 -5.29 -4.83
C LYS A 69 -4.51 -3.93 -5.04
N ASN A 70 -4.02 -3.28 -3.99
CA ASN A 70 -3.57 -1.89 -4.03
C ASN A 70 -2.07 -1.72 -3.75
N SER A 71 -1.42 -2.67 -3.06
CA SER A 71 0.02 -2.64 -2.82
C SER A 71 0.79 -3.20 -4.02
N SER A 72 2.01 -2.70 -4.24
CA SER A 72 2.96 -3.26 -5.20
C SER A 72 3.54 -4.61 -4.74
N SER A 73 3.42 -4.94 -3.44
CA SER A 73 3.86 -6.21 -2.87
C SER A 73 2.67 -6.93 -2.23
N ASN A 74 2.28 -8.05 -2.83
CA ASN A 74 1.27 -8.91 -2.22
C ASN A 74 1.80 -9.62 -0.98
N PHE A 75 0.92 -9.85 -0.01
CA PHE A 75 1.19 -10.75 1.11
C PHE A 75 1.57 -12.15 0.62
N LYS A 76 2.69 -12.64 1.16
CA LYS A 76 3.22 -14.00 0.99
C LYS A 76 3.31 -14.67 2.36
N ASP A 77 3.56 -15.98 2.36
CA ASP A 77 3.78 -16.80 3.56
C ASP A 77 2.70 -16.61 4.64
N ILE A 78 1.44 -16.50 4.19
CA ILE A 78 0.29 -16.29 5.06
C ILE A 78 0.09 -17.55 5.91
N LYS A 79 0.19 -17.41 7.23
CA LYS A 79 0.10 -18.52 8.20
C LYS A 79 -0.83 -18.12 9.34
N GLU A 80 -1.59 -19.09 9.84
CA GLU A 80 -2.37 -18.89 11.07
C GLU A 80 -1.42 -18.73 12.27
N GLY A 81 -1.76 -17.83 13.18
CA GLY A 81 -1.02 -17.61 14.42
C GLY A 81 -1.51 -18.49 15.56
N ASN A 82 -1.11 -18.14 16.78
CA ASN A 82 -1.46 -18.92 17.98
C ASN A 82 -2.94 -18.84 18.39
N ILE A 83 -3.73 -18.00 17.72
CA ILE A 83 -5.19 -17.88 17.90
C ILE A 83 -5.86 -17.72 16.53
N ARG A 84 -7.10 -18.22 16.39
CA ARG A 84 -7.83 -18.28 15.12
C ARG A 84 -8.01 -16.93 14.39
N THR A 85 -7.99 -15.83 15.14
CA THR A 85 -8.17 -14.46 14.62
C THR A 85 -6.85 -13.77 14.29
N LYS A 86 -5.71 -14.44 14.48
CA LYS A 86 -4.36 -13.92 14.23
C LYS A 86 -3.72 -14.65 13.05
N TYR A 87 -3.10 -13.90 12.16
CA TYR A 87 -2.35 -14.41 11.01
C TYR A 87 -1.03 -13.67 10.86
N PHE A 88 -0.04 -14.37 10.33
CA PHE A 88 1.26 -13.81 9.99
C PHE A 88 1.42 -13.80 8.47
N ALA A 89 2.12 -12.79 7.94
CA ALA A 89 2.41 -12.69 6.52
C ALA A 89 3.66 -11.83 6.27
N ILE A 90 4.21 -11.90 5.06
CA ILE A 90 5.31 -11.05 4.62
C ILE A 90 4.85 -10.16 3.47
N SER A 91 5.20 -8.87 3.50
CA SER A 91 5.07 -7.94 2.37
C SER A 91 6.22 -6.93 2.38
N ASN A 92 6.81 -6.63 1.22
CA ASN A 92 7.98 -5.76 1.07
C ASN A 92 9.15 -6.15 2.00
N GLY A 93 9.31 -7.45 2.27
CA GLY A 93 10.31 -7.97 3.22
C GLY A 93 9.96 -7.76 4.70
N TYR A 94 8.91 -7.01 5.03
CA TYR A 94 8.46 -6.78 6.41
C TYR A 94 7.56 -7.91 6.89
N TYR A 95 7.66 -8.21 8.18
CA TYR A 95 6.82 -9.19 8.85
C TYR A 95 5.56 -8.53 9.43
N PHE A 96 4.40 -9.04 9.04
CA PHE A 96 3.10 -8.57 9.51
C PHE A 96 2.49 -9.58 10.46
N GLU A 97 2.02 -9.11 11.60
CA GLU A 97 0.99 -9.74 12.40
C GLU A 97 -0.34 -9.03 12.13
N LEU A 98 -1.32 -9.77 11.64
CA LEU A 98 -2.67 -9.32 11.31
C LEU A 98 -3.65 -9.94 12.31
N LEU A 99 -4.41 -9.12 13.03
CA LEU A 99 -5.29 -9.57 14.10
C LEU A 99 -6.67 -8.92 13.97
N ASN A 100 -7.73 -9.73 13.95
CA ASN A 100 -9.07 -9.26 14.24
C ASN A 100 -9.21 -9.08 15.77
N ALA A 101 -9.04 -7.84 16.23
CA ALA A 101 -8.91 -7.52 17.65
C ALA A 101 -10.20 -7.85 18.41
N ALA A 102 -10.17 -8.87 19.27
CA ALA A 102 -11.28 -9.25 20.15
C ALA A 102 -12.66 -9.40 19.47
N ASN A 103 -12.71 -9.83 18.20
CA ASN A 103 -13.94 -9.91 17.40
C ASN A 103 -14.70 -8.58 17.26
N THR A 104 -14.01 -7.45 17.39
CA THR A 104 -14.60 -6.10 17.25
C THR A 104 -14.92 -5.73 15.79
N ASN A 105 -14.64 -6.63 14.85
CA ASN A 105 -14.65 -6.38 13.41
C ASN A 105 -13.66 -5.30 12.96
N LYS A 106 -12.61 -5.05 13.75
CA LYS A 106 -11.55 -4.09 13.46
C LYS A 106 -10.20 -4.79 13.35
N ILE A 107 -9.42 -4.38 12.36
CA ILE A 107 -8.08 -4.91 12.14
C ILE A 107 -7.09 -4.21 13.06
N SER A 108 -6.20 -5.00 13.66
CA SER A 108 -4.98 -4.56 14.31
C SER A 108 -3.81 -5.15 13.53
N ILE A 109 -2.79 -4.35 13.28
CA ILE A 109 -1.62 -4.72 12.49
C ILE A 109 -0.37 -4.37 13.27
N THR A 110 0.55 -5.32 13.40
CA THR A 110 1.92 -5.04 13.83
C THR A 110 2.85 -5.35 12.66
N ILE A 111 3.69 -4.39 12.30
CA ILE A 111 4.67 -4.48 11.22
C ILE A 111 6.05 -4.43 11.86
N ASN A 112 6.80 -5.53 11.74
CA ASN A 112 8.16 -5.64 12.25
C ASN A 112 9.17 -5.66 11.09
N THR A 113 10.32 -5.05 11.34
CA THR A 113 11.51 -5.20 10.50
C THR A 113 11.99 -6.65 10.47
N THR A 114 12.66 -7.03 9.39
CA THR A 114 13.35 -8.31 9.24
C THR A 114 14.82 -8.06 8.89
N GLN A 115 15.62 -9.12 8.82
CA GLN A 115 17.01 -8.99 8.37
C GLN A 115 17.11 -8.49 6.91
N GLU A 116 16.11 -8.79 6.08
CA GLU A 116 16.04 -8.32 4.69
C GLU A 116 15.83 -6.80 4.61
N THR A 117 15.08 -6.22 5.56
CA THR A 117 14.71 -4.81 5.51
C THR A 117 15.69 -3.90 6.25
N ARG A 118 16.65 -4.45 7.00
CA ARG A 118 17.55 -3.70 7.89
C ARG A 118 18.28 -2.56 7.18
N SER A 119 18.73 -2.77 5.94
CA SER A 119 19.44 -1.75 5.16
C SER A 119 18.55 -0.63 4.62
N LEU A 120 17.23 -0.78 4.67
CA LEU A 120 16.27 0.22 4.20
C LEU A 120 15.99 1.28 5.27
N GLY A 121 16.21 0.94 6.55
CA GLY A 121 15.93 1.79 7.70
C GLY A 121 14.49 2.32 7.71
N VAL A 122 14.32 3.49 8.32
CA VAL A 122 13.02 4.17 8.41
C VAL A 122 12.34 4.38 7.04
N MET A 123 13.11 4.62 5.98
CA MET A 123 12.55 4.88 4.64
C MET A 123 11.88 3.64 4.04
N GLY A 124 12.37 2.43 4.34
CA GLY A 124 11.70 1.20 3.92
C GLY A 124 10.32 1.03 4.56
N MET A 125 10.11 1.58 5.76
CA MET A 125 8.86 1.44 6.50
C MET A 125 7.72 2.29 5.91
N LYS A 126 8.04 3.33 5.14
CA LYS A 126 7.06 4.30 4.61
C LYS A 126 6.03 3.63 3.69
N GLN A 127 6.45 2.71 2.83
CA GLN A 127 5.55 2.05 1.89
C GLN A 127 4.55 1.13 2.61
N VAL A 128 5.02 0.33 3.58
CA VAL A 128 4.15 -0.59 4.33
C VAL A 128 3.20 0.16 5.26
N PHE A 129 3.62 1.32 5.80
CA PHE A 129 2.73 2.25 6.50
C PHE A 129 1.66 2.80 5.56
N HIS A 130 2.07 3.34 4.41
CA HIS A 130 1.17 3.92 3.42
C HIS A 130 0.10 2.93 2.96
N ASP A 131 0.51 1.74 2.53
CA ASP A 131 -0.43 0.77 1.99
C ASP A 131 -1.41 0.30 3.07
N SER A 132 -0.94 0.08 4.30
CA SER A 132 -1.81 -0.35 5.40
C SER A 132 -2.82 0.74 5.79
N THR A 133 -2.38 1.99 5.92
CA THR A 133 -3.23 3.13 6.28
C THR A 133 -4.31 3.38 5.22
N LYS A 134 -3.95 3.31 3.93
CA LYS A 134 -4.88 3.50 2.82
C LYS A 134 -5.98 2.43 2.76
N ILE A 135 -5.69 1.19 3.16
CA ILE A 135 -6.70 0.13 3.25
C ILE A 135 -7.67 0.34 4.41
N ILE A 136 -7.17 0.81 5.56
CA ILE A 136 -8.00 1.03 6.75
C ILE A 136 -8.87 2.28 6.57
N ASP A 137 -8.30 3.36 6.03
CA ASP A 137 -8.98 4.62 5.84
C ASP A 137 -8.75 5.20 4.44
N SER A 138 -9.55 4.76 3.49
CA SER A 138 -9.42 5.14 2.08
C SER A 138 -9.76 6.60 1.79
N SER A 139 -10.26 7.37 2.76
CA SER A 139 -10.47 8.82 2.59
C SER A 139 -9.19 9.63 2.75
N LEU A 140 -8.15 9.06 3.38
CA LEU A 140 -6.85 9.72 3.49
C LEU A 140 -6.18 9.77 2.13
N ASN A 141 -5.68 10.94 1.75
CA ASN A 141 -4.87 11.11 0.55
C ASN A 141 -3.38 10.89 0.83
N ASP A 142 -2.60 10.74 -0.23
CA ASP A 142 -1.20 10.32 -0.12
C ASP A 142 -0.33 11.41 0.51
N GLU A 143 -0.68 12.70 0.35
CA GLU A 143 -0.02 13.82 1.00
C GLU A 143 -0.23 13.80 2.52
N GLU A 144 -1.47 13.56 2.98
CA GLU A 144 -1.79 13.43 4.40
C GLU A 144 -1.02 12.29 5.05
N ILE A 145 -0.97 11.12 4.39
CA ILE A 145 -0.24 9.94 4.85
C ILE A 145 1.26 10.23 4.94
N ASN A 146 1.84 10.83 3.89
CA ASN A 146 3.26 11.16 3.84
C ASN A 146 3.64 12.16 4.93
N LYS A 147 2.87 13.24 5.07
CA LYS A 147 3.12 14.27 6.08
C LYS A 147 3.03 13.70 7.49
N PHE A 148 2.06 12.84 7.75
CA PHE A 148 1.92 12.18 9.05
C PHE A 148 3.11 11.26 9.33
N PHE A 149 3.51 10.43 8.36
CA PHE A 149 4.67 9.56 8.52
C PHE A 149 5.95 10.36 8.78
N ASP A 150 6.20 11.42 8.01
CA ASP A 150 7.39 12.26 8.17
C ASP A 150 7.44 12.91 9.57
N ALA A 151 6.27 13.24 10.15
CA ALA A 151 6.18 13.71 11.54
C ALA A 151 6.54 12.62 12.57
N LEU A 152 6.15 11.35 12.33
CA LEU A 152 6.53 10.23 13.21
C LEU A 152 8.05 10.03 13.26
N VAL A 153 8.72 10.14 12.10
CA VAL A 153 10.17 9.92 11.97
C VAL A 153 11.00 10.94 12.78
N SER A 154 10.45 12.12 13.04
CA SER A 154 11.13 13.16 13.82
C SER A 154 11.26 12.85 15.33
N GLY A 155 10.60 11.80 15.83
CA GLY A 155 10.61 11.37 17.24
C GLY A 155 11.30 10.02 17.47
N ASN A 156 11.69 9.75 18.73
CA ASN A 156 12.38 8.50 19.10
C ASN A 156 11.43 7.31 19.34
N LEU A 157 10.23 7.57 19.85
CA LEU A 157 9.13 6.63 20.04
C LEU A 157 7.86 7.47 20.09
N VAL A 158 6.85 7.08 19.34
CA VAL A 158 5.56 7.77 19.36
C VAL A 158 4.46 6.75 19.63
N THR A 159 3.59 7.03 20.59
CA THR A 159 2.49 6.12 20.96
C THR A 159 1.14 6.84 20.91
N ASN A 160 0.08 6.06 20.68
CA ASN A 160 -1.32 6.46 20.65
C ASN A 160 -1.59 7.68 19.75
N GLN A 161 -0.87 7.80 18.63
CA GLN A 161 -1.11 8.89 17.71
C GLN A 161 -2.37 8.63 16.90
N LYS A 162 -3.34 9.55 17.01
CA LYS A 162 -4.56 9.48 16.22
C LYS A 162 -4.29 9.92 14.78
N PHE A 163 -4.67 9.08 13.83
CA PHE A 163 -4.58 9.41 12.41
C PHE A 163 -5.76 8.79 11.65
N GLY A 164 -6.63 9.64 11.09
CA GLY A 164 -7.88 9.18 10.49
C GLY A 164 -8.68 8.30 11.46
N LYS A 165 -9.04 7.09 11.00
CA LYS A 165 -9.70 6.03 11.76
C LYS A 165 -8.73 5.07 12.48
N MET A 166 -7.53 5.52 12.85
CA MET A 166 -6.49 4.67 13.45
C MET A 166 -5.87 5.30 14.68
N LEU A 167 -5.37 4.45 15.57
CA LEU A 167 -4.30 4.75 16.52
C LEU A 167 -3.01 4.11 16.04
N ILE A 168 -1.91 4.86 16.11
CA ILE A 168 -0.60 4.47 15.61
C ILE A 168 0.42 4.53 16.75
N ASP A 169 1.17 3.44 16.93
CA ASP A 169 2.45 3.43 17.63
C ASP A 169 3.57 3.24 16.61
N PHE A 170 4.69 3.94 16.81
CA PHE A 170 5.81 3.94 15.89
C PHE A 170 7.14 3.95 16.62
N ILE A 171 7.98 2.98 16.25
CA ILE A 171 9.39 2.88 16.63
C ILE A 171 10.21 2.97 15.35
N PRO A 172 11.08 3.98 15.18
CA PRO A 172 11.90 4.11 13.99
C PRO A 172 12.94 2.97 13.88
N ASP A 173 13.13 2.46 12.66
CA ASP A 173 14.21 1.53 12.33
C ASP A 173 15.54 2.29 12.18
N THR A 174 16.38 2.18 13.20
CA THR A 174 17.68 2.87 13.30
C THR A 174 18.78 1.88 13.65
N ASP A 175 20.03 2.31 13.64
CA ASP A 175 21.17 1.46 14.01
C ASP A 175 21.01 0.83 15.41
N ASN A 176 20.33 1.51 16.32
CA ASN A 176 20.14 1.09 17.72
C ASN A 176 18.73 0.53 18.01
N SER A 177 17.86 0.42 17.02
CA SER A 177 16.46 0.00 17.21
C SER A 177 15.95 -0.81 16.03
N SER A 178 15.35 -1.98 16.31
CA SER A 178 14.57 -2.72 15.32
C SER A 178 13.20 -2.06 15.18
N GLY A 179 12.97 -1.34 14.08
CA GLY A 179 11.76 -0.56 13.88
C GLY A 179 10.48 -1.41 13.94
N ARG A 180 9.39 -0.76 14.37
CA ARG A 180 8.06 -1.36 14.50
C ARG A 180 6.97 -0.33 14.23
N ILE A 181 5.87 -0.78 13.63
CA ILE A 181 4.63 -0.01 13.49
C ILE A 181 3.50 -0.83 14.08
N ASP A 182 2.73 -0.27 14.99
CA ASP A 182 1.45 -0.83 15.42
C ASP A 182 0.32 0.08 14.91
N ILE A 183 -0.67 -0.50 14.24
CA ILE A 183 -1.81 0.19 13.65
C ILE A 183 -3.09 -0.45 14.17
N HIS A 184 -3.90 0.32 14.87
CA HIS A 184 -5.17 -0.14 15.44
C HIS A 184 -6.33 0.63 14.82
N ALA A 185 -7.14 -0.02 13.99
CA ALA A 185 -8.36 0.57 13.46
C ALA A 185 -9.34 0.89 14.60
N GLN A 186 -9.94 2.08 14.57
CA GLN A 186 -10.84 2.64 15.59
C GLN A 186 -12.31 2.60 15.19
#